data_AF-A0ABD0NN22-F1
#
_entry.id   AF-A0ABD0NN22-F1
#
_cell.length_a   1.000
_cell.length_b   1.000
_cell.length_c   1.000
_cell.angle_alpha   90.00
_cell.angle_beta   90.00
_cell.angle_gamma   90.00
#
_symmetry.space_group_name_H-M   'P 1'
#
loop_
_entity.id
_entity.type
_entity.pdbx_description
1 polymer ?
#
loop_
_entity_poly.entity_id
_entity_poly.type
_entity_poly.pdbx_seq_one_letter_code
_entity_poly.pdbx_strand_id
1 'polypeptide(L)'
;LLHDNVAFVLCLDSLGTGDELFLHVSRPPKSGTPQYSFIQQLEQIISARFPWVRFGTVHKKINLQEATVAWEHERYGMKRIPGFTLSHIENPKSELRGSILDT
;
A
#
# COMPACT_ATOMS: atom_id res chain seq x y z
N LEU A 1 -4.39 -23.82 2.96
CA LEU A 1 -4.16 -24.42 1.62
C LEU A 1 -4.08 -23.36 0.52
N LEU A 2 -5.09 -22.51 0.25
CA LEU A 2 -4.95 -21.44 -0.77
C LEU A 2 -4.04 -20.26 -0.35
N HIS A 3 -3.92 -20.00 0.95
CA HIS A 3 -3.11 -18.88 1.48
C HIS A 3 -1.61 -19.17 1.55
N ASP A 4 -1.20 -20.44 1.55
CA ASP A 4 0.20 -20.83 1.84
C ASP A 4 1.15 -20.59 0.65
N ASN A 5 0.60 -20.42 -0.57
CA ASN A 5 1.36 -20.20 -1.81
C ASN A 5 1.29 -18.75 -2.33
N VAL A 6 0.72 -17.83 -1.56
CA VAL A 6 0.63 -16.42 -1.96
C VAL A 6 1.96 -15.72 -1.65
N ALA A 7 2.69 -15.32 -2.70
CA ALA A 7 3.96 -14.60 -2.55
C ALA A 7 3.80 -13.23 -1.87
N PHE A 8 2.80 -12.46 -2.31
CA PHE A 8 2.29 -11.25 -1.65
C PHE A 8 0.94 -10.84 -2.26
N VAL A 9 0.25 -9.91 -1.60
CA VAL A 9 -0.98 -9.27 -2.10
C VAL A 9 -0.72 -7.78 -2.35
N LEU A 10 -1.13 -7.30 -3.52
CA LEU A 10 -1.21 -5.89 -3.86
C LEU A 10 -2.68 -5.45 -3.77
N CYS A 11 -2.96 -4.47 -2.93
CA CYS A 11 -4.28 -3.83 -2.86
C CYS A 11 -4.19 -2.45 -3.52
N LEU A 12 -5.22 -2.04 -4.26
CA LEU A 12 -5.31 -0.73 -4.89
C LEU A 12 -6.42 0.07 -4.21
N ASP A 13 -6.16 1.32 -3.86
CA ASP A 13 -7.13 2.19 -3.17
C ASP A 13 -7.01 3.60 -3.71
N SER A 14 -8.10 4.18 -4.23
CA SER A 14 -8.15 5.52 -4.81
C SER A 14 -6.89 5.87 -5.62
N LEU A 15 -6.82 5.46 -6.89
CA LEU A 15 -5.66 5.78 -7.77
C LEU A 15 -6.05 6.67 -8.96
N GLY A 16 -7.27 7.21 -8.96
CA GLY A 16 -7.83 7.96 -10.08
C GLY A 16 -7.36 9.41 -10.19
N THR A 17 -6.72 9.95 -9.16
CA THR A 17 -6.47 11.39 -9.03
C THR A 17 -5.10 11.66 -8.40
N GLY A 18 -4.47 12.76 -8.80
CA GLY A 18 -3.21 13.24 -8.24
C GLY A 18 -1.95 12.64 -8.87
N ASP A 19 -0.83 13.32 -8.67
CA ASP A 19 0.51 12.86 -9.07
C ASP A 19 1.28 12.29 -7.87
N GLU A 20 0.59 11.91 -6.81
CA GLU A 20 1.17 11.37 -5.58
C GLU A 20 0.82 9.90 -5.48
N LEU A 21 1.81 9.07 -5.13
CA LEU A 21 1.64 7.63 -5.04
C LEU A 21 2.31 7.10 -3.78
N PHE A 22 1.51 6.58 -2.86
CA PHE A 22 1.95 6.07 -1.57
C PHE A 22 1.79 4.55 -1.51
N LEU A 23 2.87 3.89 -1.14
CA LEU A 23 2.90 2.46 -0.88
C LEU A 23 2.85 2.22 0.64
N HIS A 24 1.70 1.77 1.12
CA HIS A 24 1.44 1.52 2.55
C HIS A 24 1.83 0.09 2.92
N VAL A 25 2.69 -0.04 3.91
CA VAL A 25 3.16 -1.32 4.45
C VAL A 25 2.96 -1.39 5.95
N SER A 26 2.67 -2.60 6.45
CA SER A 26 2.66 -2.89 7.89
C SER A 26 3.99 -3.41 8.43
N ARG A 27 4.78 -4.03 7.55
CA ARG A 27 6.11 -4.57 7.81
C ARG A 27 7.02 -4.13 6.68
N PRO A 28 8.24 -3.62 6.98
CA PRO A 28 9.21 -3.33 5.93
C PRO A 28 9.50 -4.60 5.11
N PRO A 29 9.42 -4.52 3.77
CA PRO A 29 9.77 -5.63 2.89
C PRO A 29 11.22 -6.03 3.12
N LYS A 30 11.47 -7.33 3.30
CA LYS A 30 12.84 -7.85 3.46
C LYS A 30 13.52 -7.95 2.10
N SER A 31 14.80 -7.64 2.04
CA SER A 31 15.62 -7.86 0.85
C SER A 31 15.52 -9.33 0.39
N GLY A 32 15.54 -9.54 -0.93
CA GLY A 32 15.40 -10.87 -1.54
C GLY A 32 13.98 -11.44 -1.57
N THR A 33 12.97 -10.73 -1.05
CA THR A 33 11.57 -11.16 -1.18
C THR A 33 10.94 -10.63 -2.48
N PRO A 34 9.93 -11.33 -3.05
CA PRO A 34 9.21 -10.83 -4.23
C PRO A 34 8.57 -9.45 -4.01
N GLN A 35 8.10 -9.17 -2.80
CA GLN A 35 7.55 -7.86 -2.41
C GLN A 35 8.62 -6.75 -2.53
N TYR A 36 9.83 -6.99 -2.04
CA TYR A 36 10.93 -6.04 -2.14
C TYR A 36 11.33 -5.80 -3.60
N SER A 37 11.46 -6.86 -4.39
CA SER A 37 11.78 -6.76 -5.83
C SER A 37 10.72 -6.00 -6.61
N PHE A 38 9.43 -6.14 -6.26
CA PHE A 38 8.35 -5.38 -6.87
C PHE A 38 8.48 -3.88 -6.58
N ILE A 39 8.73 -3.50 -5.32
CA ILE A 39 8.84 -2.10 -4.91
C ILE A 39 10.03 -1.42 -5.61
N GLN A 40 11.18 -2.09 -5.68
CA GLN A 40 12.35 -1.57 -6.39
C GLN A 40 12.08 -1.34 -7.89
N GLN A 41 11.38 -2.27 -8.56
CA GLN A 41 11.00 -2.11 -9.96
C GLN A 41 10.00 -0.97 -10.15
N LEU A 42 9.03 -0.83 -9.24
CA LEU A 42 8.06 0.25 -9.27
C LEU A 42 8.74 1.62 -9.14
N GLU A 43 9.62 1.78 -8.15
CA GLU A 43 10.43 3.00 -7.93
C GLU A 43 11.27 3.35 -9.17
N GLN A 44 11.90 2.34 -9.77
CA GLN A 44 12.71 2.51 -10.98
C GLN A 44 11.86 2.97 -12.17
N ILE A 45 10.70 2.34 -12.40
CA ILE A 45 9.80 2.68 -13.51
C ILE A 45 9.23 4.07 -13.34
N ILE A 46 8.77 4.43 -12.13
CA ILE A 46 8.26 5.76 -11.83
C ILE A 46 9.34 6.80 -12.11
N SER A 47 10.55 6.60 -11.56
CA SER A 47 11.66 7.54 -11.75
C SER A 47 12.06 7.70 -13.23
N ALA A 48 11.99 6.62 -14.01
CA ALA A 48 12.42 6.62 -15.42
C ALA A 48 11.35 7.12 -16.40
N ARG A 49 10.07 6.93 -16.10
CA ARG A 49 8.96 7.16 -17.04
C ARG A 49 7.96 8.22 -16.60
N PHE A 50 7.85 8.44 -15.29
CA PHE A 50 6.87 9.31 -14.66
C PHE A 50 7.54 10.21 -13.61
N PRO A 51 8.54 11.03 -14.00
CA PRO A 51 9.34 11.81 -13.03
C PRO A 51 8.53 12.88 -12.27
N TRP A 52 7.33 13.22 -12.74
CA TRP A 52 6.40 14.11 -12.03
C TRP A 52 5.62 13.41 -10.91
N VAL A 53 5.58 12.07 -10.90
CA VAL A 53 4.87 11.32 -9.87
C VAL A 53 5.72 11.26 -8.60
N ARG A 54 5.20 11.82 -7.51
CA ARG A 54 5.83 11.75 -6.18
C ARG A 54 5.51 10.40 -5.54
N PHE A 55 6.47 9.49 -5.58
CA PHE A 55 6.36 8.19 -4.93
C PHE A 55 6.88 8.22 -3.49
N GLY A 56 6.16 7.61 -2.55
CA GLY A 56 6.58 7.47 -1.16
C GLY A 56 6.17 6.12 -0.57
N THR A 57 6.95 5.61 0.39
CA THR A 57 6.59 4.42 1.17
C THR A 57 6.20 4.83 2.58
N VAL A 58 4.99 4.46 3.00
CA VAL A 58 4.44 4.77 4.33
C VAL A 58 4.40 3.49 5.17
N HIS A 59 5.17 3.47 6.25
CA HIS A 59 5.18 2.34 7.19
C HIS A 59 4.32 2.64 8.43
N LYS A 60 3.26 1.85 8.64
CA LYS A 60 2.41 1.94 9.85
C LYS A 60 2.19 0.54 10.44
N LYS A 61 2.52 0.35 11.72
CA LYS A 61 2.20 -0.92 12.41
C LYS A 61 0.69 -1.07 12.56
N ILE A 62 0.19 -2.29 12.36
CA ILE A 62 -1.23 -2.63 12.54
C ILE A 62 -1.60 -2.46 14.02
N ASN A 63 -2.65 -1.70 14.29
CA ASN A 63 -3.22 -1.58 15.63
C ASN A 63 -4.34 -2.61 15.80
N LEU A 64 -4.08 -3.66 16.59
CA LEU A 64 -5.07 -4.74 16.82
C LEU A 64 -6.27 -4.32 17.70
N GLN A 65 -6.21 -3.15 18.34
CA GLN A 65 -7.29 -2.62 19.17
C GLN A 65 -8.28 -1.77 18.37
N GLU A 66 -7.92 -1.37 17.15
CA GLU A 66 -8.77 -0.54 16.29
C GLU A 66 -9.75 -1.44 15.53
N ALA A 67 -11.05 -1.17 15.65
CA ALA A 67 -12.09 -1.98 15.01
C ALA A 67 -12.10 -1.83 13.48
N THR A 68 -11.61 -0.70 12.99
CA THR A 68 -11.55 -0.36 11.56
C THR A 68 -10.14 -0.56 11.03
N VAL A 69 -10.06 -1.13 9.83
CA VAL A 69 -8.81 -1.31 9.10
C VAL A 69 -8.47 -0.02 8.36
N ALA A 70 -7.26 0.50 8.55
CA ALA A 70 -6.83 1.73 7.88
C ALA A 70 -6.56 1.48 6.38
N TRP A 71 -5.97 0.33 6.06
CA TRP A 71 -5.60 -0.09 4.71
C TRP A 71 -5.90 -1.57 4.50
N GLU A 72 -6.43 -1.96 3.34
CA GLU A 72 -6.89 -3.34 3.11
C GLU A 72 -5.81 -4.40 3.39
N HIS A 73 -4.54 -4.10 3.09
CA HIS A 73 -3.41 -5.01 3.33
C HIS A 73 -3.27 -5.44 4.81
N GLU A 74 -3.80 -4.69 5.77
CA GLU A 74 -3.77 -5.04 7.20
C GLU A 74 -4.57 -6.33 7.48
N ARG A 75 -5.67 -6.56 6.76
CA ARG A 75 -6.47 -7.81 6.87
C ARG A 75 -5.66 -9.04 6.48
N TYR A 76 -4.82 -8.90 5.46
CA TYR A 76 -3.90 -9.95 5.01
C TYR A 76 -2.75 -10.12 6.00
N GLY A 77 -2.23 -9.01 6.55
CA GLY A 77 -1.20 -9.01 7.59
C GLY A 77 -1.62 -9.76 8.87
N MET A 78 -2.88 -9.60 9.31
CA MET A 78 -3.45 -10.37 10.43
C MET A 78 -3.46 -11.89 10.17
N LYS A 79 -3.62 -12.30 8.90
CA LYS A 79 -3.55 -13.69 8.45
C LYS A 79 -2.12 -14.15 8.09
N ARG A 80 -1.10 -13.34 8.40
CA ARG A 80 0.32 -13.59 8.07
C ARG A 80 0.61 -13.68 6.56
N ILE A 81 -0.25 -13.08 5.73
CA ILE A 81 -0.04 -12.98 4.29
C ILE A 81 0.70 -11.65 4.01
N PRO A 82 1.85 -11.67 3.32
CA PRO A 82 2.55 -10.44 2.95
C PRO A 82 1.67 -9.59 2.03
N GLY A 83 1.63 -8.28 2.25
CA GLY A 83 0.89 -7.39 1.36
C GLY A 83 1.12 -5.93 1.65
N PHE A 84 0.68 -5.11 0.71
CA PHE A 84 0.76 -3.65 0.75
C PHE A 84 -0.41 -3.05 -0.03
N THR A 85 -0.75 -1.80 0.30
CA THR A 85 -1.77 -1.02 -0.41
C THR A 85 -1.08 0.10 -1.17
N LEU A 86 -1.47 0.31 -2.41
CA LEU A 86 -1.04 1.43 -3.23
C LEU A 86 -2.18 2.44 -3.33
N SER A 87 -1.93 3.70 -2.97
CA SER A 87 -2.96 4.75 -2.96
C SER A 87 -2.41 6.13 -3.29
N HIS A 88 -3.26 7.05 -3.78
CA HIS A 88 -2.93 8.47 -3.81
C HIS A 88 -3.06 9.15 -2.44
N ILE A 89 -3.69 8.48 -1.47
CA ILE A 89 -4.00 9.05 -0.16
C ILE A 89 -2.87 8.72 0.82
N GLU A 90 -2.17 9.73 1.35
CA GLU A 90 -1.08 9.48 2.31
C GLU A 90 -1.58 8.99 3.68
N ASN A 91 -2.67 9.59 4.17
CA ASN A 91 -3.22 9.32 5.50
C ASN A 91 -4.62 8.71 5.39
N PRO A 92 -4.85 7.52 5.99
CA PRO A 92 -6.16 6.85 5.95
C PRO A 92 -7.30 7.66 6.61
N LYS A 93 -6.96 8.68 7.43
CA LYS A 93 -7.90 9.62 8.06
C LYS A 93 -8.10 10.93 7.27
N SER A 94 -7.70 10.96 5.99
CA SER A 94 -7.99 12.10 5.11
C SER A 94 -9.48 12.40 5.09
N GLU A 95 -9.86 13.66 5.26
CA GLU A 95 -11.27 14.10 5.32
C GLU A 95 -12.03 13.87 4.02
N LEU A 96 -11.31 13.76 2.89
CA LEU A 96 -11.90 13.47 1.58
C LEU A 96 -12.31 11.99 1.46
N ARG A 97 -11.61 11.08 2.16
CA ARG A 97 -11.82 9.65 2.01
C ARG A 97 -13.13 9.22 2.65
N GLY A 98 -14.06 8.74 1.83
CA GLY A 98 -15.39 8.33 2.30
C GLY A 98 -16.33 9.51 2.62
N SER A 99 -16.01 10.69 2.11
CA SER A 99 -16.87 11.87 2.15
C SER A 99 -17.79 11.91 0.92
N ILE A 100 -18.90 12.63 1.04
CA ILE A 100 -19.75 12.98 -0.12
C ILE A 100 -18.99 13.87 -1.13
N LEU A 101 -17.93 14.53 -0.67
CA LEU A 101 -17.08 15.41 -1.48
C LEU A 101 -15.88 14.69 -2.12
N ASP A 102 -15.83 13.36 -2.08
CA ASP A 102 -14.81 12.55 -2.76
C ASP A 102 -15.07 12.57 -4.28
N THR A 103 -14.53 13.59 -4.98
CA THR A 103 -14.71 13.84 -6.42
C THR A 103 -13.41 13.76 -7.19
#